data_AF-A0A522AXZ9-F1
#
_entry.id   AF-A0A522AXZ9-F1
#
_cell.length_a   1.000
_cell.length_b   1.000
_cell.length_c   1.000
_cell.angle_alpha   90.00
_cell.angle_beta   90.00
_cell.angle_gamma   90.00
#
_symmetry.space_group_name_H-M   'P 1'
#
loop_
_entity.id
_entity.type
_entity.pdbx_description
1 polymer ?
#
loop_
_entity_poly.entity_id
_entity_poly.type
_entity_poly.pdbx_seq_one_letter_code
_entity_poly.pdbx_strand_id
1 'polypeptide(L)'
;MLAPDSGRRRMSDGNQAEHLIARVTVLADPRFLPALTDLVADIATTVGLDEDGARKLDAVLDEVFRNVVEQGYKGDAGQSLDVIVSRRAHALVVAVEDKGLPFDYRQLQAGRDSRFSAVLSAGYVDQVNFLNRGPNGNRVELIRELPAADFRDRADPAEHRATVAAAEAHPEEAIATRPMRPEEAADLARLIYRCYGYTYPGEFIYYPEKVEAKQRAGMMKSYVACNQRGELVGHLALTFPRPGARVAEAGQVVVDPRYRGHGLFQRMKRQARDEAAANQVVGIYSEAVTVHPYSQKGSLDVGAHEVGFLLGYTSGTISFRNISESERPRRQSIAFLYLKAGDHAPVTVHLPAPYRGLAQTLYEAAGIPRRVASDQDTEPAGLPPAGHLTVSLRPDHNQAILTVDALGRDTLDSVRSHLRELRLQRVDCIYADLPLLQEGAGALGAGLRKLGFFFGALIPEFGPGDVLRLQYLNNVDIVPADIHTASEAGRKLLATILDDQAAVTT
;
A
#
# COMPACT_ATOMS: atom_id res chain seq x y z
N MET A 1 35.32 40.91 -17.67
CA MET A 1 34.88 39.81 -18.54
C MET A 1 34.90 38.55 -17.69
N LEU A 2 33.79 38.27 -17.00
CA LEU A 2 33.61 37.17 -16.06
C LEU A 2 32.32 36.46 -16.44
N ALA A 3 32.43 35.15 -16.65
CA ALA A 3 31.36 34.28 -17.13
C ALA A 3 30.27 34.08 -16.05
N PRO A 4 28.99 33.94 -16.43
CA PRO A 4 27.92 33.77 -15.48
C PRO A 4 27.79 32.33 -14.98
N ASP A 5 27.42 32.28 -13.71
CA ASP A 5 27.22 31.17 -12.80
C ASP A 5 26.14 30.18 -13.29
N SER A 6 26.49 28.89 -13.31
CA SER A 6 25.60 27.80 -13.70
C SER A 6 24.60 27.52 -12.58
N GLY A 7 23.37 27.98 -12.78
CA GLY A 7 22.26 27.89 -11.84
C GLY A 7 22.01 26.48 -11.30
N ARG A 8 21.91 26.42 -9.96
CA ARG A 8 21.27 25.33 -9.20
C ARG A 8 19.87 25.08 -9.76
N ARG A 9 19.66 23.93 -10.40
CA ARG A 9 18.32 23.41 -10.69
C ARG A 9 17.59 23.20 -9.36
N ARG A 10 16.54 24.00 -9.13
CA ARG A 10 15.54 23.72 -8.11
C ARG A 10 14.91 22.37 -8.42
N MET A 11 14.93 21.44 -7.47
CA MET A 11 14.09 20.24 -7.49
C MET A 11 12.63 20.63 -7.23
N SER A 12 12.02 21.26 -8.22
CA SER A 12 10.58 21.49 -8.30
C SER A 12 10.13 21.04 -9.69
N ASP A 13 10.35 19.77 -10.02
CA ASP A 13 9.68 19.15 -11.16
C ASP A 13 8.40 18.49 -10.64
N GLY A 14 7.28 19.05 -11.09
CA GLY A 14 5.94 18.70 -10.69
C GLY A 14 5.64 17.22 -10.92
N ASN A 15 5.11 16.60 -9.88
CA ASN A 15 4.56 15.25 -9.88
C ASN A 15 3.36 15.21 -10.85
N GLN A 16 3.51 14.64 -12.06
CA GLN A 16 2.44 14.53 -13.06
C GLN A 16 1.21 13.71 -12.61
N ALA A 17 1.20 13.12 -11.41
CA ALA A 17 0.08 12.36 -10.87
C ALA A 17 -0.72 13.06 -9.77
N GLU A 18 -0.27 14.22 -9.30
CA GLU A 18 -0.98 15.00 -8.29
C GLU A 18 -1.28 16.39 -8.83
N HIS A 19 -2.56 16.67 -9.06
CA HIS A 19 -3.03 17.94 -9.57
C HIS A 19 -3.35 18.86 -8.39
N LEU A 20 -2.49 19.86 -8.16
CA LEU A 20 -2.73 20.89 -7.14
C LEU A 20 -3.96 21.73 -7.51
N ILE A 21 -4.94 21.81 -6.61
CA ILE A 21 -6.14 22.62 -6.77
C ILE A 21 -5.97 23.94 -6.02
N ALA A 22 -5.57 23.87 -4.74
CA ALA A 22 -5.39 25.05 -3.90
C ALA A 22 -4.24 24.84 -2.91
N ARG A 23 -3.58 25.94 -2.53
CA ARG A 23 -2.69 26.04 -1.38
C ARG A 23 -3.00 27.34 -0.65
N VAL A 24 -3.32 27.24 0.63
CA VAL A 24 -3.62 28.41 1.47
C VAL A 24 -2.75 28.36 2.70
N THR A 25 -2.03 29.46 2.95
CA THR A 25 -1.30 29.67 4.20
C THR A 25 -2.19 30.44 5.16
N VAL A 26 -2.39 29.92 6.36
CA VAL A 26 -3.15 30.57 7.43
C VAL A 26 -2.34 30.63 8.72
N LEU A 27 -2.67 31.58 9.59
CA LEU A 27 -2.11 31.58 10.94
C LEU A 27 -2.62 30.36 11.70
N ALA A 28 -1.78 29.84 12.59
CA ALA A 28 -2.10 28.77 13.53
C ALA A 28 -3.02 29.29 14.65
N ASP A 29 -4.18 29.82 14.27
CA ASP A 29 -5.18 30.41 15.14
C ASP A 29 -6.56 29.80 14.81
N PRO A 30 -7.23 29.14 15.77
CA PRO A 30 -8.51 28.47 15.55
C PRO A 30 -9.62 29.39 15.01
N ARG A 31 -9.50 30.71 15.14
CA ARG A 31 -10.46 31.67 14.58
C ARG A 31 -10.54 31.63 13.05
N PHE A 32 -9.49 31.17 12.37
CA PHE A 32 -9.49 31.05 10.90
C PHE A 32 -10.00 29.69 10.40
N LEU A 33 -10.20 28.73 11.31
CA LEU A 33 -10.60 27.36 10.95
C LEU A 33 -11.94 27.30 10.20
N PRO A 34 -13.01 28.05 10.57
CA PRO A 34 -14.26 28.02 9.81
C PRO A 34 -14.10 28.43 8.34
N ALA A 35 -13.32 29.48 8.07
CA ALA A 35 -13.08 29.93 6.70
C ALA A 35 -12.29 28.90 5.88
N LEU A 36 -11.39 28.18 6.55
CA LEU A 36 -10.61 27.11 5.94
C LEU A 36 -11.48 25.88 5.64
N THR A 37 -12.35 25.46 6.57
CA THR A 37 -13.27 24.34 6.35
C THR A 37 -14.27 24.66 5.25
N ASP A 38 -14.84 25.87 5.21
CA ASP A 38 -15.75 26.30 4.14
C ASP A 38 -15.08 26.22 2.76
N LEU A 39 -13.83 26.69 2.66
CA LEU A 39 -13.06 26.59 1.41
C LEU A 39 -12.83 25.13 0.99
N VAL A 40 -12.43 24.27 1.93
CA VAL A 40 -12.16 22.86 1.64
C VAL A 40 -13.45 22.14 1.26
N ALA A 41 -14.57 22.40 1.92
CA ALA A 41 -15.88 21.85 1.61
C ALA A 41 -16.38 22.29 0.22
N ASP A 42 -16.22 23.56 -0.13
CA ASP A 42 -16.58 24.08 -1.46
C ASP A 42 -15.74 23.44 -2.57
N ILE A 43 -14.43 23.28 -2.34
CA ILE A 43 -13.56 22.56 -3.28
C ILE A 43 -13.98 21.09 -3.37
N ALA A 44 -14.21 20.42 -2.23
CA ALA A 44 -14.58 19.02 -2.13
C ALA A 44 -15.86 18.72 -2.93
N THR A 45 -16.88 19.54 -2.75
CA THR A 45 -18.15 19.42 -3.49
C THR A 45 -17.97 19.73 -4.98
N THR A 46 -17.18 20.74 -5.32
CA THR A 46 -16.86 21.08 -6.73
C THR A 46 -16.16 19.94 -7.47
N VAL A 47 -15.30 19.16 -6.79
CA VAL A 47 -14.63 18.01 -7.40
C VAL A 47 -15.44 16.72 -7.35
N GLY A 48 -16.64 16.75 -6.74
CA GLY A 48 -17.63 15.68 -6.83
C GLY A 48 -17.91 14.92 -5.53
N LEU A 49 -17.39 15.33 -4.37
CA LEU A 49 -17.88 14.79 -3.08
C LEU A 49 -19.30 15.30 -2.80
N ASP A 50 -20.10 14.49 -2.11
CA ASP A 50 -21.39 14.94 -1.60
C ASP A 50 -21.22 15.79 -0.33
N GLU A 51 -22.27 16.48 0.08
CA GLU A 51 -22.26 17.34 1.27
C GLU A 51 -21.88 16.55 2.53
N ASP A 52 -22.29 15.29 2.63
CA ASP A 52 -21.95 14.43 3.77
C ASP A 52 -20.46 14.09 3.80
N GLY A 53 -19.87 13.73 2.65
CA GLY A 53 -18.44 13.48 2.50
C GLY A 53 -17.60 14.71 2.79
N ALA A 54 -18.03 15.90 2.34
CA ALA A 54 -17.36 17.17 2.66
C ALA A 54 -17.37 17.45 4.17
N ARG A 55 -18.53 17.35 4.84
CA ARG A 55 -18.63 17.54 6.30
C ARG A 55 -17.78 16.56 7.11
N LYS A 56 -17.70 15.30 6.65
CA LYS A 56 -16.83 14.29 7.27
C LYS A 56 -15.35 14.67 7.15
N LEU A 57 -14.93 15.15 5.98
CA LEU A 57 -13.57 15.64 5.76
C LEU A 57 -13.25 16.85 6.64
N ASP A 58 -14.18 17.79 6.78
CA ASP A 58 -14.04 18.97 7.64
C ASP A 58 -13.81 18.58 9.09
N ALA A 59 -14.58 17.61 9.61
CA ALA A 59 -14.41 17.12 10.98
C ALA A 59 -13.01 16.53 11.22
N VAL A 60 -12.39 15.91 10.21
CA VAL A 60 -11.03 15.36 10.33
C VAL A 60 -9.99 16.50 10.25
N LEU A 61 -10.17 17.43 9.32
CA LEU A 61 -9.29 18.59 9.13
C LEU A 61 -9.26 19.47 10.39
N ASP A 62 -10.42 19.68 11.00
CA ASP A 62 -10.61 20.45 12.22
C ASP A 62 -9.81 19.89 13.41
N GLU A 63 -9.83 18.57 13.58
CA GLU A 63 -9.02 17.86 14.59
C GLU A 63 -7.52 17.98 14.31
N VAL A 64 -7.10 17.82 13.04
CA VAL A 64 -5.68 17.98 12.64
C VAL A 64 -5.20 19.41 12.89
N PHE A 65 -5.98 20.41 12.49
CA PHE A 65 -5.64 21.82 12.67
C PHE A 65 -5.48 22.16 14.14
N ARG A 66 -6.45 21.76 14.99
CA ARG A 66 -6.35 21.98 16.45
C ARG A 66 -5.13 21.32 17.05
N ASN A 67 -4.80 20.10 16.63
CA ASN A 67 -3.60 19.42 17.10
C ASN A 67 -2.32 20.21 16.75
N VAL A 68 -2.21 20.72 15.52
CA VAL A 68 -1.07 21.53 15.10
C VAL A 68 -0.94 22.80 15.95
N VAL A 69 -2.05 23.51 16.19
CA VAL A 69 -2.06 24.73 17.02
C VAL A 69 -1.66 24.43 18.46
N GLU A 70 -2.36 23.48 19.10
CA GLU A 70 -2.25 23.24 20.53
C GLU A 70 -0.98 22.47 20.91
N GLN A 71 -0.57 21.51 20.07
CA GLN A 71 0.52 20.59 20.38
C GLN A 71 1.77 20.90 19.56
N GLY A 72 1.60 21.07 18.24
CA GLY A 72 2.69 21.40 17.33
C GLY A 72 3.36 22.73 17.71
N TYR A 73 2.55 23.78 17.83
CA TYR A 73 3.00 25.15 18.15
C TYR A 73 2.81 25.57 19.60
N LYS A 74 2.24 24.70 20.46
CA LYS A 74 2.00 25.00 21.88
C LYS A 74 1.20 26.29 22.11
N GLY A 75 0.26 26.58 21.20
CA GLY A 75 -0.59 27.78 21.24
C GLY A 75 0.07 29.06 20.70
N ASP A 76 1.24 29.00 20.07
CA ASP A 76 1.85 30.15 19.42
C ASP A 76 1.11 30.52 18.12
N ALA A 77 0.14 31.43 18.25
CA ALA A 77 -0.66 31.95 17.14
C ALA A 77 0.13 32.83 16.15
N GLY A 78 1.41 33.12 16.40
CA GLY A 78 2.30 33.79 15.45
C GLY A 78 2.85 32.88 14.35
N GLN A 79 2.69 31.57 14.51
CA GLN A 79 3.09 30.57 13.51
C GLN A 79 2.04 30.44 12.40
N SER A 80 2.44 29.85 11.28
CA SER A 80 1.55 29.57 10.15
C SER A 80 1.58 28.10 9.77
N LEU A 81 0.52 27.64 9.13
CA LEU A 81 0.45 26.33 8.49
C LEU A 81 -0.10 26.48 7.06
N ASP A 82 0.25 25.52 6.21
CA ASP A 82 -0.28 25.43 4.86
C ASP A 82 -1.34 24.34 4.80
N VAL A 83 -2.49 24.65 4.18
CA VAL A 83 -3.46 23.66 3.76
C VAL A 83 -3.44 23.56 2.25
N ILE A 84 -3.20 22.35 1.76
CA ILE A 84 -3.00 22.03 0.36
C ILE A 84 -4.10 21.07 -0.05
N VAL A 85 -4.87 21.44 -1.07
CA VAL A 85 -5.91 20.59 -1.65
C VAL A 85 -5.45 20.17 -3.04
N SER A 86 -5.38 18.88 -3.29
CA SER A 86 -4.93 18.31 -4.56
C SER A 86 -5.74 17.07 -4.94
N ARG A 87 -5.68 16.67 -6.20
CA ARG A 87 -6.27 15.44 -6.71
C ARG A 87 -5.18 14.44 -7.07
N ARG A 88 -5.23 13.24 -6.50
CA ARG A 88 -4.33 12.12 -6.80
C ARG A 88 -5.15 10.98 -7.41
N ALA A 89 -5.03 10.77 -8.72
CA ALA A 89 -5.91 9.89 -9.49
C ALA A 89 -7.42 10.20 -9.26
N HIS A 90 -8.16 9.29 -8.62
CA HIS A 90 -9.59 9.44 -8.29
C HIS A 90 -9.83 9.72 -6.80
N ALA A 91 -8.89 10.39 -6.13
CA ALA A 91 -9.02 10.79 -4.74
C ALA A 91 -8.71 12.29 -4.57
N LEU A 92 -9.44 12.92 -3.66
CA LEU A 92 -9.11 14.22 -3.09
C LEU A 92 -8.11 14.01 -1.95
N VAL A 93 -7.06 14.83 -1.94
CA VAL A 93 -6.05 14.85 -0.89
C VAL A 93 -6.07 16.25 -0.26
N VAL A 94 -6.32 16.31 1.05
CA VAL A 94 -6.18 17.53 1.85
C VAL A 94 -4.98 17.34 2.76
N ALA A 95 -3.92 18.10 2.52
CA ALA A 95 -2.69 18.03 3.28
C ALA A 95 -2.50 19.27 4.16
N VAL A 96 -2.10 19.07 5.40
CA VAL A 96 -1.71 20.13 6.33
C VAL A 96 -0.19 20.05 6.54
N GLU A 97 0.54 21.13 6.26
CA GLU A 97 1.99 21.24 6.49
C GLU A 97 2.31 22.32 7.53
N ASP A 98 3.18 21.99 8.50
CA ASP A 98 3.57 22.88 9.61
C ASP A 98 5.04 22.70 10.02
N LYS A 99 5.55 23.62 10.85
CA LYS A 99 6.89 23.62 11.46
C LYS A 99 6.87 23.33 12.96
N GLY A 100 5.75 22.86 13.49
CA GLY A 100 5.57 22.52 14.88
C GLY A 100 6.32 21.25 15.26
N LEU A 101 6.19 20.88 16.53
CA LEU A 101 6.65 19.57 17.00
C LEU A 101 5.98 18.45 16.20
N PRO A 102 6.67 17.32 15.96
CA PRO A 102 6.09 16.16 15.32
C PRO A 102 4.79 15.75 15.99
N PHE A 103 3.83 15.30 15.17
CA PHE A 103 2.48 14.94 15.63
C PHE A 103 2.56 13.98 16.83
N ASP A 104 2.21 14.48 18.02
CA ASP A 104 2.33 13.71 19.26
C ASP A 104 1.02 13.01 19.56
N TYR A 105 0.93 11.77 19.10
CA TYR A 105 -0.18 10.87 19.37
C TYR A 105 -0.29 10.43 20.85
N ARG A 106 0.72 10.68 21.71
CA ARG A 106 0.68 10.28 23.12
C ARG A 106 -0.43 10.98 23.90
N GLN A 107 -0.86 12.17 23.47
CA GLN A 107 -1.94 12.92 24.13
C GLN A 107 -3.34 12.58 23.63
N LEU A 108 -3.51 11.90 22.49
CA LEU A 108 -4.78 11.24 22.14
C LEU A 108 -5.21 10.24 23.23
N GLN A 109 -4.26 9.72 24.03
CA GLN A 109 -4.51 8.85 25.19
C GLN A 109 -4.87 9.58 26.49
N ALA A 110 -4.60 10.89 26.61
CA ALA A 110 -4.86 11.62 27.87
C ALA A 110 -6.36 11.90 28.11
N GLY A 111 -7.25 11.31 27.32
CA GLY A 111 -8.70 11.37 27.51
C GLY A 111 -9.34 12.71 27.15
N ARG A 112 -8.63 13.59 26.42
CA ARG A 112 -9.21 14.84 25.90
C ARG A 112 -9.69 14.76 24.46
N ASP A 113 -9.14 13.86 23.62
CA ASP A 113 -9.64 13.65 22.24
C ASP A 113 -9.78 12.16 21.87
N SER A 114 -10.89 11.57 22.30
CA SER A 114 -11.45 10.34 21.72
C SER A 114 -12.00 10.56 20.30
N ARG A 115 -12.06 11.83 19.84
CA ARG A 115 -12.72 12.25 18.59
C ARG A 115 -11.95 11.87 17.35
N PHE A 116 -10.66 12.13 17.27
CA PHE A 116 -9.89 11.80 16.07
C PHE A 116 -9.86 10.28 15.81
N SER A 117 -9.67 9.45 16.85
CA SER A 117 -9.77 7.99 16.72
C SER A 117 -11.18 7.54 16.35
N ALA A 118 -12.23 8.17 16.89
CA ALA A 118 -13.62 7.89 16.51
C ALA A 118 -13.92 8.27 15.06
N VAL A 119 -13.39 9.41 14.60
CA VAL A 119 -13.54 9.93 13.23
C VAL A 119 -12.85 9.03 12.21
N LEU A 120 -11.63 8.55 12.52
CA LEU A 120 -10.94 7.55 11.69
C LEU A 120 -11.69 6.22 11.67
N SER A 121 -12.15 5.76 12.84
CA SER A 121 -12.91 4.51 12.96
C SER A 121 -14.28 4.59 12.28
N ALA A 122 -14.85 5.79 12.16
CA ALA A 122 -16.11 6.03 11.46
C ALA A 122 -15.96 6.13 9.94
N GLY A 123 -14.73 5.99 9.40
CA GLY A 123 -14.47 5.97 7.96
C GLY A 123 -14.72 7.32 7.27
N TYR A 124 -14.42 8.42 7.96
CA TYR A 124 -14.59 9.78 7.41
C TYR A 124 -13.57 10.08 6.29
N VAL A 125 -12.46 9.37 6.32
CA VAL A 125 -11.39 9.37 5.31
C VAL A 125 -10.98 7.93 5.04
N ASP A 126 -10.53 7.66 3.82
CA ASP A 126 -10.16 6.29 3.39
C ASP A 126 -8.73 5.95 3.81
N GLN A 127 -7.85 6.96 3.85
CA GLN A 127 -6.47 6.81 4.32
C GLN A 127 -5.98 8.11 4.97
N VAL A 128 -5.13 7.97 5.98
CA VAL A 128 -4.38 9.08 6.57
C VAL A 128 -2.90 8.76 6.59
N ASN A 129 -2.09 9.71 6.12
CA ASN A 129 -0.63 9.64 6.19
C ASN A 129 -0.10 10.74 7.09
N PHE A 130 0.77 10.39 8.03
CA PHE A 130 1.53 11.34 8.83
C PHE A 130 2.99 11.22 8.45
N LEU A 131 3.57 12.31 7.96
CA LEU A 131 4.94 12.34 7.48
C LEU A 131 5.75 13.30 8.34
N ASN A 132 6.77 12.77 9.02
CA ASN A 132 7.82 13.60 9.59
C ASN A 132 8.89 13.86 8.51
N ARG A 133 9.11 15.13 8.16
CA ARG A 133 10.05 15.55 7.11
C ARG A 133 11.30 16.24 7.68
N GLY A 134 11.59 16.01 8.96
CA GLY A 134 12.71 16.60 9.70
C GLY A 134 12.71 18.14 9.61
N PRO A 135 13.77 18.79 9.11
CA PRO A 135 13.83 20.26 9.00
C PRO A 135 12.72 20.86 8.14
N ASN A 136 12.13 20.06 7.25
CA ASN A 136 11.01 20.51 6.42
C ASN A 136 9.67 20.54 7.17
N GLY A 137 9.62 20.07 8.42
CA GLY A 137 8.44 20.09 9.27
C GLY A 137 7.59 18.83 9.14
N ASN A 138 6.30 18.94 9.41
CA ASN A 138 5.35 17.84 9.37
C ASN A 138 4.40 17.98 8.18
N ARG A 139 3.85 16.85 7.74
CA ARG A 139 2.74 16.81 6.78
C ARG A 139 1.74 15.76 7.19
N VAL A 140 0.47 16.13 7.30
CA VAL A 140 -0.64 15.19 7.47
C VAL A 140 -1.45 15.18 6.17
N GLU A 141 -1.61 14.04 5.51
CA GLU A 141 -2.47 13.88 4.34
C GLU A 141 -3.77 13.15 4.73
N LEU A 142 -4.91 13.79 4.45
CA LEU A 142 -6.24 13.21 4.51
C LEU A 142 -6.65 12.82 3.10
N ILE A 143 -6.88 11.53 2.86
CA ILE A 143 -7.19 11.02 1.52
C ILE A 143 -8.64 10.53 1.52
N ARG A 144 -9.44 11.08 0.61
CA ARG A 144 -10.83 10.68 0.38
C ARG A 144 -11.03 10.31 -1.08
N GLU A 145 -11.46 9.08 -1.34
CA GLU A 145 -11.85 8.65 -2.68
C GLU A 145 -13.08 9.42 -3.15
N LEU A 146 -13.04 9.88 -4.40
CA LEU A 146 -14.18 10.56 -5.01
C LEU A 146 -15.28 9.54 -5.33
N PRO A 147 -16.56 9.93 -5.28
CA PRO A 147 -17.66 9.08 -5.73
C PRO A 147 -17.42 8.58 -7.16
N ALA A 148 -17.82 7.35 -7.43
CA ALA A 148 -17.73 6.71 -8.74
C ALA A 148 -18.95 5.80 -8.92
N ALA A 149 -19.41 5.64 -10.15
CA ALA A 149 -20.53 4.76 -10.43
C ALA A 149 -20.11 3.29 -10.29
N ASP A 150 -20.85 2.52 -9.51
CA ASP A 150 -20.68 1.08 -9.46
C ASP A 150 -21.26 0.46 -10.73
N PHE A 151 -20.44 -0.24 -11.51
CA PHE A 151 -20.89 -0.96 -12.70
C PHE A 151 -22.04 -1.94 -12.40
N ARG A 152 -22.07 -2.51 -11.20
CA ARG A 152 -23.03 -3.55 -10.79
C ARG A 152 -24.46 -3.04 -10.70
N ASP A 153 -24.66 -1.75 -10.45
CA ASP A 153 -25.99 -1.13 -10.37
C ASP A 153 -26.75 -1.16 -11.69
N ARG A 154 -26.02 -1.27 -12.81
CA ARG A 154 -26.55 -1.34 -14.17
C ARG A 154 -26.26 -2.66 -14.89
N ALA A 155 -25.60 -3.60 -14.21
CA ALA A 155 -25.24 -4.88 -14.79
C ALA A 155 -26.48 -5.78 -14.91
N ASP A 156 -26.59 -6.54 -16.01
CA ASP A 156 -27.63 -7.57 -16.12
C ASP A 156 -27.15 -8.85 -15.37
N PRO A 157 -27.85 -9.28 -14.30
CA PRO A 157 -27.49 -10.50 -13.57
C PRO A 157 -27.55 -11.79 -14.41
N ALA A 158 -28.23 -11.77 -15.56
CA ALA A 158 -28.19 -12.88 -16.51
C ALA A 158 -26.80 -13.07 -17.13
N GLU A 159 -25.98 -12.02 -17.27
CA GLU A 159 -24.65 -12.13 -17.88
C GLU A 159 -23.72 -13.04 -17.09
N HIS A 160 -23.66 -12.88 -15.77
CA HIS A 160 -22.83 -13.74 -14.91
C HIS A 160 -23.29 -15.20 -14.99
N ARG A 161 -24.60 -15.44 -14.87
CA ARG A 161 -25.17 -16.80 -14.95
C ARG A 161 -24.93 -17.44 -16.31
N ALA A 162 -25.09 -16.68 -17.39
CA ALA A 162 -24.84 -17.14 -18.75
C ALA A 162 -23.37 -17.48 -18.97
N THR A 163 -22.43 -16.65 -18.50
CA THR A 163 -20.98 -16.93 -18.63
C THR A 163 -20.56 -18.16 -17.84
N VAL A 164 -21.05 -18.34 -16.61
CA VAL A 164 -20.72 -19.50 -15.78
C VAL A 164 -21.30 -20.80 -16.35
N ALA A 165 -22.48 -20.74 -16.97
CA ALA A 165 -23.13 -21.89 -17.60
C ALA A 165 -22.69 -22.17 -19.05
N ALA A 166 -21.99 -21.23 -19.68
CA ALA A 166 -21.56 -21.37 -21.07
C ALA A 166 -20.50 -22.47 -21.21
N ALA A 167 -20.54 -23.15 -22.36
CA ALA A 167 -19.50 -24.08 -22.74
C ALA A 167 -18.14 -23.37 -22.90
N GLU A 168 -17.06 -24.12 -22.70
CA GLU A 168 -15.71 -23.65 -23.00
C GLU A 168 -15.60 -23.27 -24.48
N ALA A 169 -14.88 -22.18 -24.73
CA ALA A 169 -14.54 -21.71 -26.06
C ALA A 169 -13.66 -22.73 -26.78
N HIS A 170 -13.74 -22.75 -28.11
CA HIS A 170 -12.97 -23.69 -28.91
C HIS A 170 -11.46 -23.53 -28.61
N PRO A 171 -10.69 -24.62 -28.43
CA PRO A 171 -9.27 -24.54 -28.10
C PRO A 171 -8.43 -23.72 -29.09
N GLU A 172 -8.84 -23.70 -30.36
CA GLU A 172 -8.17 -22.98 -31.45
C GLU A 172 -8.72 -21.56 -31.71
N GLU A 173 -9.65 -21.06 -30.89
CA GLU A 173 -10.14 -19.69 -31.05
C GLU A 173 -9.00 -18.68 -30.90
N ALA A 174 -8.83 -17.80 -31.89
CA ALA A 174 -7.74 -16.83 -31.86
C ALA A 174 -8.03 -15.74 -30.81
N ILE A 175 -7.12 -15.62 -29.84
CA ILE A 175 -7.20 -14.64 -28.75
C ILE A 175 -5.94 -13.80 -28.79
N ALA A 176 -6.08 -12.48 -28.92
CA ALA A 176 -4.97 -11.54 -28.92
C ALA A 176 -4.75 -10.97 -27.51
N THR A 177 -3.48 -10.77 -27.11
CA THR A 177 -3.13 -10.05 -25.88
C THR A 177 -2.52 -8.70 -26.23
N ARG A 178 -2.90 -7.66 -25.49
CA ARG A 178 -2.40 -6.28 -25.71
C ARG A 178 -2.54 -5.44 -24.43
N PRO A 179 -1.85 -4.28 -24.34
CA PRO A 179 -2.19 -3.27 -23.34
C PRO A 179 -3.66 -2.85 -23.45
N MET A 180 -4.27 -2.59 -22.31
CA MET A 180 -5.63 -2.03 -22.21
C MET A 180 -5.56 -0.52 -22.41
N ARG A 181 -6.59 0.04 -23.04
CA ARG A 181 -6.78 1.49 -23.09
C ARG A 181 -7.57 1.97 -21.87
N PRO A 182 -7.35 3.18 -21.34
CA PRO A 182 -8.13 3.73 -20.23
C PRO A 182 -9.65 3.68 -20.45
N GLU A 183 -10.09 3.90 -21.69
CA GLU A 183 -11.50 3.95 -22.08
C GLU A 183 -12.20 2.58 -22.01
N GLU A 184 -11.43 1.48 -21.91
CA GLU A 184 -11.95 0.11 -21.79
C GLU A 184 -12.25 -0.30 -20.33
N ALA A 185 -12.18 0.63 -19.39
CA ALA A 185 -12.42 0.36 -17.97
C ALA A 185 -13.81 -0.22 -17.69
N ALA A 186 -14.84 0.20 -18.43
CA ALA A 186 -16.19 -0.36 -18.32
C ALA A 186 -16.26 -1.81 -18.82
N ASP A 187 -15.55 -2.14 -19.89
CA ASP A 187 -15.46 -3.52 -20.41
C ASP A 187 -14.71 -4.42 -19.43
N LEU A 188 -13.71 -3.89 -18.74
CA LEU A 188 -13.03 -4.60 -17.65
C LEU A 188 -13.99 -4.89 -16.49
N ALA A 189 -14.74 -3.89 -16.02
CA ALA A 189 -15.72 -4.09 -14.95
C ALA A 189 -16.76 -5.16 -15.34
N ARG A 190 -17.22 -5.15 -16.60
CA ARG A 190 -18.10 -6.18 -17.17
C ARG A 190 -17.44 -7.56 -17.22
N LEU A 191 -16.16 -7.66 -17.62
CA LEU A 191 -15.40 -8.91 -17.57
C LEU A 191 -15.36 -9.49 -16.15
N ILE A 192 -15.02 -8.67 -15.16
CA ILE A 192 -14.97 -9.11 -13.76
C ILE A 192 -16.36 -9.54 -13.28
N TYR A 193 -17.40 -8.77 -13.56
CA TYR A 193 -18.78 -9.12 -13.18
C TYR A 193 -19.22 -10.45 -13.78
N ARG A 194 -18.94 -10.69 -15.07
CA ARG A 194 -19.26 -11.97 -15.72
C ARG A 194 -18.54 -13.15 -15.07
N CYS A 195 -17.30 -12.95 -14.59
CA CYS A 195 -16.51 -14.01 -13.96
C CYS A 195 -16.88 -14.27 -12.51
N TYR A 196 -17.20 -13.23 -11.73
CA TYR A 196 -17.27 -13.30 -10.26
C TYR A 196 -18.56 -12.73 -9.64
N GLY A 197 -19.40 -12.06 -10.43
CA GLY A 197 -20.63 -11.42 -9.95
C GLY A 197 -20.35 -10.37 -8.88
N TYR A 198 -20.64 -10.71 -7.62
CA TYR A 198 -20.45 -9.84 -6.45
C TYR A 198 -19.34 -10.33 -5.51
N THR A 199 -18.52 -11.30 -5.93
CA THR A 199 -17.56 -11.99 -5.05
C THR A 199 -16.10 -11.68 -5.34
N TYR A 200 -15.83 -10.73 -6.26
CA TYR A 200 -14.46 -10.33 -6.57
C TYR A 200 -13.89 -9.41 -5.48
N PRO A 201 -12.75 -9.73 -4.84
CA PRO A 201 -12.23 -8.96 -3.71
C PRO A 201 -11.66 -7.59 -4.10
N GLY A 202 -11.20 -7.42 -5.34
CA GLY A 202 -10.69 -6.14 -5.84
C GLY A 202 -11.82 -5.20 -6.24
N GLU A 203 -12.61 -4.74 -5.27
CA GLU A 203 -13.84 -3.96 -5.46
C GLU A 203 -13.66 -2.74 -6.38
N PHE A 204 -12.51 -2.06 -6.31
CA PHE A 204 -12.24 -0.86 -7.11
C PHE A 204 -12.36 -1.09 -8.62
N ILE A 205 -12.21 -2.33 -9.10
CA ILE A 205 -12.33 -2.66 -10.54
C ILE A 205 -13.77 -2.53 -11.04
N TYR A 206 -14.79 -2.62 -10.16
CA TYR A 206 -16.18 -2.37 -10.52
C TYR A 206 -16.50 -0.88 -10.76
N TYR A 207 -15.54 0.02 -10.52
CA TYR A 207 -15.70 1.46 -10.71
C TYR A 207 -14.80 1.93 -11.87
N PRO A 208 -15.31 1.97 -13.11
CA PRO A 208 -14.51 2.28 -14.30
C PRO A 208 -13.71 3.58 -14.17
N GLU A 209 -14.28 4.62 -13.56
CA GLU A 209 -13.65 5.92 -13.34
C GLU A 209 -12.38 5.81 -12.49
N LYS A 210 -12.37 4.94 -11.48
CA LYS A 210 -11.19 4.68 -10.63
C LYS A 210 -10.09 3.99 -11.42
N VAL A 211 -10.44 3.00 -12.23
CA VAL A 211 -9.50 2.26 -13.07
C VAL A 211 -8.88 3.17 -14.14
N GLU A 212 -9.72 3.93 -14.83
CA GLU A 212 -9.32 4.89 -15.85
C GLU A 212 -8.39 5.97 -15.28
N ALA A 213 -8.73 6.54 -14.13
CA ALA A 213 -7.90 7.52 -13.43
C ALA A 213 -6.54 6.94 -13.00
N LYS A 214 -6.51 5.71 -12.46
CA LYS A 214 -5.24 5.04 -12.09
C LYS A 214 -4.36 4.78 -13.31
N GLN A 215 -4.93 4.38 -14.45
CA GLN A 215 -4.16 4.20 -15.68
C GLN A 215 -3.60 5.52 -16.21
N ARG A 216 -4.42 6.59 -16.26
CA ARG A 216 -3.96 7.91 -16.71
C ARG A 216 -2.90 8.52 -15.78
N ALA A 217 -2.99 8.26 -14.47
CA ALA A 217 -2.00 8.72 -13.49
C ALA A 217 -0.69 7.90 -13.53
N GLY A 218 -0.56 6.88 -14.39
CA GLY A 218 0.60 5.99 -14.41
C GLY A 218 0.72 5.10 -13.16
N MET A 219 -0.37 4.97 -12.39
CA MET A 219 -0.45 4.14 -11.18
C MET A 219 -0.97 2.73 -11.47
N MET A 220 -1.38 2.45 -12.71
CA MET A 220 -1.82 1.14 -13.16
C MET A 220 -1.47 0.94 -14.63
N LYS A 221 -0.96 -0.24 -14.99
CA LYS A 221 -0.80 -0.70 -16.38
C LYS A 221 -1.57 -2.00 -16.54
N SER A 222 -2.61 -2.00 -17.38
CA SER A 222 -3.44 -3.17 -17.61
C SER A 222 -3.13 -3.83 -18.94
N TYR A 223 -3.27 -5.16 -18.98
CA TYR A 223 -3.14 -6.02 -20.14
C TYR A 223 -4.42 -6.82 -20.27
N VAL A 224 -4.92 -6.97 -21.48
CA VAL A 224 -6.17 -7.69 -21.74
C VAL A 224 -5.96 -8.77 -22.80
N ALA A 225 -6.73 -9.84 -22.66
CA ALA A 225 -6.95 -10.83 -23.70
C ALA A 225 -8.30 -10.55 -24.37
N CYS A 226 -8.32 -10.51 -25.70
CA CYS A 226 -9.48 -10.13 -26.49
C CYS A 226 -9.74 -11.20 -27.56
N ASN A 227 -10.98 -11.66 -27.67
CA ASN A 227 -11.37 -12.64 -28.69
C ASN A 227 -11.65 -11.97 -30.04
N GLN A 228 -11.95 -12.76 -31.07
CA GLN A 228 -12.22 -12.27 -32.43
C GLN A 228 -13.43 -11.32 -32.54
N ARG A 229 -14.33 -11.32 -31.54
CA ARG A 229 -15.51 -10.45 -31.48
C ARG A 229 -15.22 -9.12 -30.80
N GLY A 230 -13.97 -8.87 -30.37
CA GLY A 230 -13.60 -7.66 -29.64
C GLY A 230 -13.92 -7.72 -28.14
N GLU A 231 -14.42 -8.85 -27.64
CA GLU A 231 -14.80 -9.01 -26.24
C GLU A 231 -13.56 -9.32 -25.37
N LEU A 232 -13.45 -8.63 -24.24
CA LEU A 232 -12.40 -8.92 -23.25
C LEU A 232 -12.71 -10.26 -22.56
N VAL A 233 -11.74 -11.16 -22.52
CA VAL A 233 -11.85 -12.52 -21.97
C VAL A 233 -10.76 -12.85 -20.94
N GLY A 234 -9.87 -11.89 -20.68
CA GLY A 234 -8.88 -11.98 -19.64
C GLY A 234 -8.28 -10.60 -19.36
N HIS A 235 -7.80 -10.41 -18.15
CA HIS A 235 -7.13 -9.20 -17.72
C HIS A 235 -6.04 -9.49 -16.69
N LEU A 236 -4.98 -8.69 -16.73
CA LEU A 236 -3.94 -8.62 -15.73
C LEU A 236 -3.51 -7.17 -15.55
N ALA A 237 -3.39 -6.68 -14.32
CA ALA A 237 -2.83 -5.36 -14.04
C ALA A 237 -1.54 -5.41 -13.24
N LEU A 238 -0.67 -4.43 -13.53
CA LEU A 238 0.41 -3.99 -12.67
C LEU A 238 0.01 -2.67 -11.99
N THR A 239 -0.08 -2.66 -10.67
CA THR A 239 -0.39 -1.46 -9.87
C THR A 239 0.88 -0.92 -9.21
N PHE A 240 1.03 0.41 -9.23
CA PHE A 240 2.22 1.09 -8.71
C PHE A 240 1.83 1.93 -7.49
N PRO A 241 2.61 1.86 -6.39
CA PRO A 241 2.33 2.66 -5.19
C PRO A 241 2.47 4.16 -5.45
N ARG A 242 3.31 4.53 -6.43
CA ARG A 242 3.49 5.89 -6.93
C ARG A 242 3.96 5.85 -8.38
N PRO A 243 3.75 6.91 -9.16
CA PRO A 243 4.34 7.03 -10.49
C PRO A 243 5.86 6.87 -10.44
N GLY A 244 6.40 6.15 -11.42
CA GLY A 244 7.84 5.89 -11.52
C GLY A 244 8.40 4.93 -10.47
N ALA A 245 7.54 4.23 -9.70
CA ALA A 245 8.01 3.13 -8.85
C ALA A 245 8.65 2.03 -9.69
N ARG A 246 9.78 1.49 -9.20
CA ARG A 246 10.57 0.46 -9.90
C ARG A 246 10.04 -0.95 -9.65
N VAL A 247 9.08 -1.09 -8.75
CA VAL A 247 8.43 -2.35 -8.41
C VAL A 247 6.93 -2.14 -8.47
N ALA A 248 6.23 -3.10 -9.08
CA ALA A 248 4.78 -3.08 -9.21
C ALA A 248 4.17 -4.29 -8.51
N GLU A 249 2.94 -4.14 -8.03
CA GLU A 249 2.12 -5.25 -7.60
C GLU A 249 1.39 -5.85 -8.81
N ALA A 250 1.23 -7.16 -8.87
CA ALA A 250 0.33 -7.84 -9.78
C ALA A 250 -0.80 -8.52 -8.99
N GLY A 251 -1.84 -7.76 -8.63
CA GLY A 251 -2.95 -8.23 -7.81
C GLY A 251 -4.25 -8.53 -8.57
N GLN A 252 -4.50 -7.87 -9.70
CA GLN A 252 -5.78 -7.98 -10.42
C GLN A 252 -5.61 -8.83 -11.67
N VAL A 253 -5.95 -10.11 -11.54
CA VAL A 253 -5.86 -11.10 -12.62
C VAL A 253 -7.20 -11.82 -12.75
N VAL A 254 -7.70 -11.92 -13.98
CA VAL A 254 -8.91 -12.68 -14.31
C VAL A 254 -8.75 -13.37 -15.66
N VAL A 255 -9.31 -14.58 -15.76
CA VAL A 255 -9.54 -15.27 -17.01
C VAL A 255 -10.98 -15.73 -17.03
N ASP A 256 -11.70 -15.35 -18.08
CA ASP A 256 -13.08 -15.77 -18.30
C ASP A 256 -13.17 -17.30 -18.26
N PRO A 257 -14.11 -17.90 -17.50
CA PRO A 257 -14.25 -19.34 -17.37
C PRO A 257 -14.29 -20.07 -18.72
N ARG A 258 -14.93 -19.47 -19.73
CA ARG A 258 -15.04 -20.05 -21.08
C ARG A 258 -13.68 -20.19 -21.76
N TYR A 259 -12.69 -19.39 -21.37
CA TYR A 259 -11.37 -19.29 -22.00
C TYR A 259 -10.25 -19.85 -21.11
N ARG A 260 -10.60 -20.66 -20.12
CA ARG A 260 -9.63 -21.43 -19.33
C ARG A 260 -9.01 -22.52 -20.22
N GLY A 261 -7.75 -22.85 -19.98
CA GLY A 261 -7.00 -23.79 -20.81
C GLY A 261 -6.24 -23.15 -21.97
N HIS A 262 -6.60 -21.94 -22.43
CA HIS A 262 -5.88 -21.22 -23.50
C HIS A 262 -4.56 -20.55 -23.07
N GLY A 263 -4.10 -20.80 -21.83
CA GLY A 263 -2.85 -20.24 -21.31
C GLY A 263 -2.82 -18.71 -21.19
N LEU A 264 -3.98 -18.03 -21.12
CA LEU A 264 -4.08 -16.56 -21.18
C LEU A 264 -3.34 -15.86 -20.05
N PHE A 265 -3.43 -16.37 -18.82
CA PHE A 265 -2.68 -15.84 -17.68
C PHE A 265 -1.18 -15.80 -17.97
N GLN A 266 -0.63 -16.92 -18.44
CA GLN A 266 0.80 -17.06 -18.72
C GLN A 266 1.26 -16.12 -19.84
N ARG A 267 0.43 -15.93 -20.87
CA ARG A 267 0.69 -14.99 -21.97
C ARG A 267 0.70 -13.54 -21.48
N MET A 268 -0.34 -13.11 -20.77
CA MET A 268 -0.44 -11.75 -20.23
C MET A 268 0.65 -11.46 -19.19
N LYS A 269 0.99 -12.40 -18.31
CA LYS A 269 2.04 -12.22 -17.30
C LYS A 269 3.42 -12.05 -17.93
N ARG A 270 3.75 -12.85 -18.97
CA ARG A 270 5.00 -12.68 -19.73
C ARG A 270 5.06 -11.33 -20.43
N GLN A 271 3.99 -10.94 -21.13
CA GLN A 271 3.91 -9.62 -21.76
C GLN A 271 4.09 -8.49 -20.73
N ALA A 272 3.39 -8.58 -19.60
CA ALA A 272 3.48 -7.59 -18.53
C ALA A 272 4.89 -7.49 -17.94
N ARG A 273 5.57 -8.62 -17.75
CA ARG A 273 6.97 -8.66 -17.29
C ARG A 273 7.90 -8.00 -18.30
N ASP A 274 7.80 -8.35 -19.58
CA ASP A 274 8.70 -7.86 -20.62
C ASP A 274 8.52 -6.34 -20.85
N GLU A 275 7.27 -5.86 -20.85
CA GLU A 275 6.98 -4.43 -20.93
C GLU A 275 7.38 -3.69 -19.64
N ALA A 276 7.20 -4.29 -18.47
CA ALA A 276 7.68 -3.72 -17.20
C ALA A 276 9.20 -3.52 -17.23
N ALA A 277 9.94 -4.53 -17.65
CA ALA A 277 11.40 -4.49 -17.80
C ALA A 277 11.85 -3.37 -18.75
N ALA A 278 11.20 -3.26 -19.92
CA ALA A 278 11.47 -2.20 -20.89
C ALA A 278 11.20 -0.79 -20.35
N ASN A 279 10.38 -0.65 -19.30
CA ASN A 279 10.03 0.61 -18.65
C ASN A 279 10.71 0.79 -17.28
N GLN A 280 11.89 0.19 -17.08
CA GLN A 280 12.73 0.33 -15.88
C GLN A 280 12.09 -0.19 -14.58
N VAL A 281 11.04 -1.01 -14.69
CA VAL A 281 10.51 -1.79 -13.57
C VAL A 281 11.35 -3.04 -13.43
N VAL A 282 11.95 -3.24 -12.26
CA VAL A 282 12.90 -4.33 -12.00
C VAL A 282 12.28 -5.52 -11.29
N GLY A 283 11.10 -5.33 -10.67
CA GLY A 283 10.41 -6.39 -9.94
C GLY A 283 8.90 -6.27 -10.00
N ILE A 284 8.23 -7.41 -9.87
CA ILE A 284 6.79 -7.52 -9.74
C ILE A 284 6.50 -8.38 -8.51
N TYR A 285 5.83 -7.83 -7.50
CA TYR A 285 5.36 -8.64 -6.37
C TYR A 285 3.90 -9.04 -6.53
N SER A 286 3.46 -10.03 -5.78
CA SER A 286 2.06 -10.48 -5.77
C SER A 286 1.67 -10.92 -4.36
N GLU A 287 0.48 -10.52 -3.94
CA GLU A 287 -0.12 -10.89 -2.66
C GLU A 287 -1.09 -12.05 -2.91
N ALA A 288 -0.60 -13.27 -2.73
CA ALA A 288 -1.41 -14.47 -2.97
C ALA A 288 -2.10 -14.93 -1.68
N VAL A 289 -3.41 -15.18 -1.76
CA VAL A 289 -4.17 -15.76 -0.64
C VAL A 289 -3.55 -17.09 -0.17
N THR A 290 -3.69 -17.39 1.12
CA THR A 290 -3.20 -18.64 1.70
C THR A 290 -4.31 -19.65 2.01
N VAL A 291 -5.58 -19.34 1.73
CA VAL A 291 -6.69 -20.30 1.88
C VAL A 291 -6.62 -21.45 0.86
N HIS A 292 -5.86 -21.28 -0.23
CA HIS A 292 -5.54 -22.33 -1.18
C HIS A 292 -4.22 -21.99 -1.93
N PRO A 293 -3.48 -22.99 -2.46
CA PRO A 293 -2.18 -22.74 -3.09
C PRO A 293 -2.25 -22.34 -4.58
N TYR A 294 -3.45 -22.21 -5.19
CA TYR A 294 -3.57 -22.09 -6.65
C TYR A 294 -2.91 -20.84 -7.24
N SER A 295 -3.16 -19.65 -6.68
CA SER A 295 -2.58 -18.39 -7.13
C SER A 295 -1.06 -18.32 -6.89
N GLN A 296 -0.60 -18.95 -5.81
CA GLN A 296 0.82 -19.12 -5.51
C GLN A 296 1.50 -19.98 -6.59
N LYS A 297 0.95 -21.16 -6.92
CA LYS A 297 1.47 -22.04 -7.98
C LYS A 297 1.63 -21.32 -9.32
N GLY A 298 0.59 -20.59 -9.75
CA GLY A 298 0.64 -19.84 -11.01
C GLY A 298 1.77 -18.79 -11.03
N SER A 299 2.09 -18.20 -9.88
CA SER A 299 3.20 -17.25 -9.74
C SER A 299 4.56 -17.95 -9.72
N LEU A 300 4.68 -19.11 -9.07
CA LEU A 300 5.89 -19.93 -9.09
C LEU A 300 6.22 -20.46 -10.50
N ASP A 301 5.21 -20.87 -11.26
CA ASP A 301 5.38 -21.38 -12.63
C ASP A 301 5.98 -20.33 -13.60
N VAL A 302 5.86 -19.03 -13.28
CA VAL A 302 6.49 -17.95 -14.05
C VAL A 302 7.84 -17.50 -13.50
N GLY A 303 8.38 -18.21 -12.51
CA GLY A 303 9.67 -17.90 -11.89
C GLY A 303 9.60 -16.87 -10.77
N ALA A 304 8.44 -16.67 -10.14
CA ALA A 304 8.38 -15.93 -8.88
C ALA A 304 8.87 -16.82 -7.72
N HIS A 305 9.31 -16.18 -6.64
CA HIS A 305 9.74 -16.85 -5.42
C HIS A 305 8.98 -16.29 -4.22
N GLU A 306 8.62 -17.13 -3.25
CA GLU A 306 8.10 -16.64 -1.98
C GLU A 306 9.18 -15.83 -1.24
N VAL A 307 8.84 -14.62 -0.82
CA VAL A 307 9.74 -13.70 -0.10
C VAL A 307 9.19 -13.23 1.25
N GLY A 308 7.99 -13.68 1.61
CA GLY A 308 7.40 -13.40 2.91
C GLY A 308 5.97 -13.91 3.07
N PHE A 309 5.46 -13.80 4.29
CA PHE A 309 4.05 -14.00 4.63
C PHE A 309 3.61 -12.90 5.58
N LEU A 310 2.53 -12.19 5.24
CA LEU A 310 1.88 -11.28 6.17
C LEU A 310 0.70 -12.00 6.82
N LEU A 311 0.80 -12.17 8.14
CA LEU A 311 -0.17 -12.91 8.92
C LEU A 311 -1.37 -12.03 9.26
N GLY A 312 -2.57 -12.58 9.14
CA GLY A 312 -3.81 -11.86 9.47
C GLY A 312 -4.05 -10.60 8.63
N TYR A 313 -3.46 -10.52 7.44
CA TYR A 313 -3.51 -9.36 6.56
C TYR A 313 -4.95 -8.93 6.23
N THR A 314 -5.74 -9.78 5.60
CA THR A 314 -7.10 -9.41 5.18
C THR A 314 -8.03 -9.41 6.39
N SER A 315 -8.85 -8.37 6.56
CA SER A 315 -9.83 -8.32 7.65
C SER A 315 -10.86 -9.43 7.49
N GLY A 316 -11.26 -10.04 8.61
CA GLY A 316 -12.30 -11.06 8.61
C GLY A 316 -13.65 -10.52 8.14
N THR A 317 -13.90 -9.22 8.22
CA THR A 317 -15.13 -8.59 7.75
C THR A 317 -15.30 -8.61 6.22
N ILE A 318 -14.25 -8.94 5.46
CA ILE A 318 -14.38 -9.23 4.02
C ILE A 318 -15.02 -10.62 3.88
N SER A 319 -16.35 -10.62 3.85
CA SER A 319 -17.13 -11.81 3.53
C SER A 319 -16.85 -12.20 2.08
N PHE A 320 -16.05 -13.24 1.88
CA PHE A 320 -16.23 -14.10 0.72
C PHE A 320 -17.63 -14.71 0.90
N ARG A 321 -18.64 -14.13 0.24
CA ARG A 321 -20.01 -14.65 0.21
C ARG A 321 -19.99 -16.05 -0.39
N ASN A 322 -19.71 -17.06 0.45
CA ASN A 322 -19.85 -18.52 0.29
C ASN A 322 -19.09 -19.35 1.35
N ILE A 323 -18.54 -18.76 2.44
CA ILE A 323 -18.01 -19.52 3.58
C ILE A 323 -18.98 -19.39 4.76
N SER A 324 -19.35 -20.53 5.34
CA SER A 324 -20.37 -20.73 6.39
C SER A 324 -20.42 -19.65 7.48
N GLU A 325 -21.63 -19.15 7.77
CA GLU A 325 -21.95 -18.12 8.78
C GLU A 325 -21.70 -18.52 10.25
N SER A 326 -21.18 -19.73 10.53
CA SER A 326 -21.12 -20.28 11.89
C SER A 326 -19.85 -19.92 12.68
N GLU A 327 -18.83 -19.32 12.05
CA GLU A 327 -17.63 -18.85 12.75
C GLU A 327 -17.41 -17.36 12.46
N ARG A 328 -17.01 -16.58 13.48
CA ARG A 328 -16.55 -15.20 13.22
C ARG A 328 -15.48 -15.27 12.12
N PRO A 329 -15.65 -14.55 11.00
CA PRO A 329 -14.71 -14.70 9.90
C PRO A 329 -13.33 -14.26 10.38
N ARG A 330 -12.37 -15.18 10.29
CA ARG A 330 -11.00 -14.97 10.77
C ARG A 330 -10.23 -14.13 9.77
N ARG A 331 -9.26 -13.35 10.26
CA ARG A 331 -8.32 -12.65 9.40
C ARG A 331 -7.52 -13.65 8.58
N GLN A 332 -7.28 -13.35 7.31
CA GLN A 332 -6.57 -14.24 6.39
C GLN A 332 -5.14 -13.76 6.13
N SER A 333 -4.21 -14.71 6.08
CA SER A 333 -2.81 -14.44 5.72
C SER A 333 -2.63 -14.38 4.20
N ILE A 334 -1.55 -13.73 3.78
CA ILE A 334 -1.12 -13.67 2.37
C ILE A 334 0.34 -14.10 2.23
N ALA A 335 0.65 -14.77 1.14
CA ALA A 335 2.01 -15.06 0.69
C ALA A 335 2.48 -13.93 -0.23
N PHE A 336 3.64 -13.35 0.09
CA PHE A 336 4.33 -12.42 -0.80
C PHE A 336 5.21 -13.20 -1.76
N LEU A 337 4.95 -13.07 -3.05
CA LEU A 337 5.81 -13.61 -4.10
C LEU A 337 6.47 -12.48 -4.86
N TYR A 338 7.73 -12.67 -5.27
CA TYR A 338 8.50 -11.70 -6.05
C TYR A 338 8.98 -12.34 -7.35
N LEU A 339 8.66 -11.69 -8.46
CA LEU A 339 9.14 -12.01 -9.80
C LEU A 339 10.14 -10.93 -10.23
N LYS A 340 11.38 -11.35 -10.49
CA LYS A 340 12.39 -10.49 -11.11
C LYS A 340 11.97 -10.17 -12.56
N ALA A 341 11.83 -8.89 -12.88
CA ALA A 341 11.46 -8.42 -14.21
C ALA A 341 12.66 -7.85 -14.99
N GLY A 342 13.57 -7.18 -14.30
CA GLY A 342 14.77 -6.57 -14.88
C GLY A 342 16.03 -6.81 -14.06
N ASP A 343 17.12 -6.14 -14.43
CA ASP A 343 18.38 -6.26 -13.73
C ASP A 343 18.39 -5.50 -12.40
N HIS A 344 19.05 -6.11 -11.41
CA HIS A 344 19.29 -5.53 -10.10
C HIS A 344 20.78 -5.25 -9.95
N ALA A 345 21.13 -4.01 -9.64
CA ALA A 345 22.51 -3.65 -9.35
C ALA A 345 22.96 -4.31 -8.03
N PRO A 346 24.19 -4.84 -7.93
CA PRO A 346 24.73 -5.34 -6.67
C PRO A 346 24.86 -4.19 -5.66
N VAL A 347 24.16 -4.32 -4.53
CA VAL A 347 24.22 -3.36 -3.42
C VAL A 347 24.42 -4.09 -2.09
N THR A 348 24.91 -3.38 -1.09
CA THR A 348 24.96 -3.86 0.29
C THR A 348 23.62 -3.61 0.96
N VAL A 349 23.15 -4.61 1.69
CA VAL A 349 21.93 -4.53 2.51
C VAL A 349 22.28 -4.83 3.96
N HIS A 350 21.73 -4.05 4.88
CA HIS A 350 22.02 -4.07 6.30
C HIS A 350 20.89 -4.74 7.06
N LEU A 351 21.06 -6.03 7.37
CA LEU A 351 20.00 -6.85 7.96
C LEU A 351 20.21 -7.04 9.48
N PRO A 352 19.14 -7.21 10.26
CA PRO A 352 19.25 -7.71 11.63
C PRO A 352 19.92 -9.09 11.63
N ALA A 353 20.82 -9.33 12.58
CA ALA A 353 21.60 -10.57 12.65
C ALA A 353 20.75 -11.86 12.53
N PRO A 354 19.58 -11.97 13.20
CA PRO A 354 18.72 -13.16 13.08
C PRO A 354 18.21 -13.44 11.65
N TYR A 355 18.08 -12.41 10.81
CA TYR A 355 17.52 -12.55 9.45
C TYR A 355 18.56 -12.69 8.35
N ARG A 356 19.86 -12.59 8.68
CA ARG A 356 20.94 -12.63 7.68
C ARG A 356 20.89 -13.88 6.80
N GLY A 357 20.83 -15.06 7.42
CA GLY A 357 20.83 -16.34 6.69
C GLY A 357 19.57 -16.54 5.86
N LEU A 358 18.41 -16.15 6.40
CA LEU A 358 17.14 -16.18 5.68
C LEU A 358 17.18 -15.24 4.46
N ALA A 359 17.60 -13.98 4.65
CA ALA A 359 17.67 -13.00 3.58
C ALA A 359 18.61 -13.44 2.46
N GLN A 360 19.78 -13.99 2.79
CA GLN A 360 20.70 -14.54 1.80
C GLN A 360 20.05 -15.65 0.97
N THR A 361 19.36 -16.58 1.61
CA THR A 361 18.63 -17.66 0.93
C THR A 361 17.55 -17.10 -0.02
N LEU A 362 16.80 -16.09 0.41
CA LEU A 362 15.76 -15.46 -0.40
C LEU A 362 16.33 -14.73 -1.63
N TYR A 363 17.42 -13.97 -1.46
CA TYR A 363 18.08 -13.27 -2.58
C TYR A 363 18.70 -14.23 -3.58
N GLU A 364 19.36 -15.30 -3.10
CA GLU A 364 19.93 -16.35 -3.95
C GLU A 364 18.84 -17.06 -4.76
N ALA A 365 17.73 -17.43 -4.11
CA ALA A 365 16.59 -18.06 -4.79
C ALA A 365 16.00 -17.15 -5.87
N ALA A 366 15.81 -15.86 -5.58
CA ALA A 366 15.25 -14.88 -6.53
C ALA A 366 16.26 -14.41 -7.61
N GLY A 367 17.53 -14.82 -7.54
CA GLY A 367 18.56 -14.39 -8.48
C GLY A 367 18.87 -12.88 -8.41
N ILE A 368 18.82 -12.32 -7.20
CA ILE A 368 19.04 -10.88 -6.94
C ILE A 368 20.38 -10.70 -6.22
N PRO A 369 21.39 -10.08 -6.86
CA PRO A 369 22.71 -9.94 -6.26
C PRO A 369 22.69 -8.91 -5.12
N ARG A 370 22.94 -9.37 -3.89
CA ARG A 370 23.09 -8.53 -2.70
C ARG A 370 24.28 -8.95 -1.86
N ARG A 371 24.99 -7.97 -1.29
CA ARG A 371 25.96 -8.20 -0.22
C ARG A 371 25.23 -8.05 1.10
N VAL A 372 24.95 -9.17 1.77
CA VAL A 372 24.23 -9.14 3.05
C VAL A 372 25.19 -8.85 4.18
N ALA A 373 25.18 -7.61 4.65
CA ALA A 373 25.84 -7.18 5.87
C ALA A 373 24.90 -7.38 7.06
N SER A 374 25.51 -7.57 8.23
CA SER A 374 24.81 -7.45 9.51
C SER A 374 25.46 -6.31 10.26
N ASP A 375 24.66 -5.31 10.59
CA ASP A 375 25.07 -4.34 11.60
C ASP A 375 24.90 -5.09 12.93
N GLN A 376 25.99 -5.67 13.44
CA GLN A 376 25.99 -6.14 14.83
C GLN A 376 25.80 -4.94 15.77
N ASP A 377 25.48 -5.19 17.05
CA ASP A 377 25.12 -4.24 18.12
C ASP A 377 26.02 -2.99 18.33
N THR A 378 26.96 -2.71 17.43
CA THR A 378 27.51 -1.38 17.19
C THR A 378 26.39 -0.40 16.81
N GLU A 379 26.16 0.61 17.66
CA GLU A 379 25.38 1.76 17.26
C GLU A 379 25.95 2.35 15.97
N PRO A 380 25.11 2.67 14.97
CA PRO A 380 25.61 3.12 13.68
C PRO A 380 26.28 4.48 13.88
N ALA A 381 27.59 4.52 13.65
CA ALA A 381 28.37 5.73 13.85
C ALA A 381 27.89 6.81 12.87
N GLY A 382 27.51 7.98 13.38
CA GLY A 382 27.19 9.13 12.54
C GLY A 382 25.72 9.27 12.09
N LEU A 383 24.76 8.51 12.67
CA LEU A 383 23.35 8.80 12.43
C LEU A 383 22.99 10.23 12.89
N PRO A 384 22.15 10.95 12.13
CA PRO A 384 21.61 12.23 12.57
C PRO A 384 20.78 12.04 13.86
N PRO A 385 20.59 13.10 14.66
CA PRO A 385 19.79 13.02 15.88
C PRO A 385 18.36 12.53 15.62
N ALA A 386 17.74 13.01 14.54
CA ALA A 386 16.35 12.75 14.19
C ALA A 386 16.25 11.98 12.87
N GLY A 387 15.41 10.94 12.85
CA GLY A 387 15.02 10.21 11.64
C GLY A 387 13.75 10.78 11.01
N HIS A 388 13.36 10.22 9.87
CA HIS A 388 12.10 10.51 9.19
C HIS A 388 11.24 9.25 9.16
N LEU A 389 10.00 9.39 9.60
CA LEU A 389 9.04 8.31 9.67
C LEU A 389 7.74 8.75 9.01
N THR A 390 7.18 7.87 8.19
CA THR A 390 5.82 7.96 7.68
C THR A 390 4.93 6.92 8.37
N VAL A 391 3.80 7.35 8.91
CA VAL A 391 2.76 6.49 9.48
C VAL A 391 1.55 6.52 8.57
N SER A 392 1.22 5.38 7.96
CA SER A 392 0.04 5.21 7.10
C SER A 392 -1.00 4.36 7.80
N LEU A 393 -2.22 4.89 7.94
CA LEU A 393 -3.36 4.20 8.53
C LEU A 393 -4.36 3.79 7.43
N ARG A 394 -4.78 2.52 7.46
CA ARG A 394 -5.83 1.95 6.61
C ARG A 394 -6.98 1.42 7.47
N PRO A 395 -8.00 2.24 7.77
CA PRO A 395 -9.09 1.87 8.67
C PRO A 395 -9.91 0.68 8.17
N ASP A 396 -10.14 0.58 6.86
CA ASP A 396 -10.89 -0.50 6.20
C ASP A 396 -10.30 -1.89 6.44
N HIS A 397 -8.97 -1.98 6.47
CA HIS A 397 -8.22 -3.20 6.78
C HIS A 397 -7.86 -3.32 8.26
N ASN A 398 -8.12 -2.30 9.09
CA ASN A 398 -7.62 -2.15 10.46
C ASN A 398 -6.10 -2.42 10.55
N GLN A 399 -5.33 -1.71 9.73
CA GLN A 399 -3.88 -1.85 9.60
C GLN A 399 -3.15 -0.51 9.69
N ALA A 400 -1.88 -0.59 10.11
CA ALA A 400 -0.95 0.53 10.03
C ALA A 400 0.40 0.10 9.45
N ILE A 401 1.05 0.99 8.70
CA ILE A 401 2.42 0.80 8.22
C ILE A 401 3.28 1.97 8.71
N LEU A 402 4.34 1.64 9.45
CA LEU A 402 5.38 2.55 9.91
C LEU A 402 6.56 2.45 8.93
N THR A 403 6.69 3.38 8.00
CA THR A 403 7.77 3.40 7.01
C THR A 403 8.89 4.31 7.47
N VAL A 404 10.08 3.74 7.68
CA VAL A 404 11.28 4.52 8.00
C VAL A 404 11.87 5.05 6.70
N ASP A 405 11.71 6.36 6.48
CA ASP A 405 12.23 7.02 5.28
C ASP A 405 13.73 7.34 5.41
N ALA A 406 14.15 7.74 6.62
CA ALA A 406 15.54 8.01 6.95
C ALA A 406 15.83 7.65 8.41
N LEU A 407 16.95 6.96 8.66
CA LEU A 407 17.36 6.62 10.02
C LEU A 407 17.94 7.83 10.76
N GLY A 408 17.57 7.94 12.03
CA GLY A 408 18.22 8.79 13.02
C GLY A 408 18.26 8.09 14.39
N ARG A 409 18.98 8.69 15.34
CA ARG A 409 19.17 8.10 16.67
C ARG A 409 17.87 7.92 17.45
N ASP A 410 16.86 8.74 17.18
CA ASP A 410 15.53 8.67 17.80
C ASP A 410 14.55 7.72 17.09
N THR A 411 14.93 7.09 15.98
CA THR A 411 13.97 6.35 15.13
C THR A 411 13.33 5.19 15.87
N LEU A 412 14.09 4.45 16.69
CA LEU A 412 13.53 3.36 17.51
C LEU A 412 12.53 3.89 18.55
N ASP A 413 12.79 5.05 19.13
CA ASP A 413 11.95 5.69 20.15
C ASP A 413 10.65 6.23 19.54
N SER A 414 10.75 6.80 18.33
CA SER A 414 9.61 7.22 17.53
C SER A 414 8.73 6.02 17.18
N VAL A 415 9.30 4.94 16.62
CA VAL A 415 8.53 3.72 16.30
C VAL A 415 7.88 3.12 17.55
N ARG A 416 8.59 3.08 18.68
CA ARG A 416 8.03 2.59 19.96
C ARG A 416 6.84 3.42 20.44
N SER A 417 6.91 4.74 20.28
CA SER A 417 5.81 5.64 20.65
C SER A 417 4.59 5.37 19.78
N HIS A 418 4.76 5.31 18.46
CA HIS A 418 3.69 4.97 17.51
C HIS A 418 3.10 3.58 17.74
N LEU A 419 3.94 2.56 17.94
CA LEU A 419 3.46 1.22 18.26
C LEU A 419 2.54 1.22 19.49
N ARG A 420 2.93 1.91 20.56
CA ARG A 420 2.10 1.99 21.78
C ARG A 420 0.72 2.59 21.49
N GLU A 421 0.67 3.62 20.64
CA GLU A 421 -0.57 4.31 20.31
C GLU A 421 -1.48 3.45 19.44
N LEU A 422 -0.93 2.87 18.38
CA LEU A 422 -1.64 1.96 17.48
C LEU A 422 -2.22 0.76 18.26
N ARG A 423 -1.48 0.24 19.25
CA ARG A 423 -1.96 -0.83 20.13
C ARG A 423 -3.18 -0.39 20.95
N LEU A 424 -3.15 0.81 21.50
CA LEU A 424 -4.24 1.36 22.30
C LEU A 424 -5.47 1.70 21.45
N GLN A 425 -5.27 2.06 20.19
CA GLN A 425 -6.33 2.22 19.19
C GLN A 425 -6.85 0.90 18.63
N ARG A 426 -6.32 -0.25 19.09
CA ARG A 426 -6.70 -1.60 18.63
C ARG A 426 -6.51 -1.79 17.13
N VAL A 427 -5.44 -1.22 16.58
CA VAL A 427 -4.98 -1.59 15.25
C VAL A 427 -4.49 -3.02 15.29
N ASP A 428 -5.08 -3.90 14.48
CA ASP A 428 -4.88 -5.35 14.54
C ASP A 428 -3.49 -5.75 14.04
N CYS A 429 -3.13 -5.29 12.84
CA CYS A 429 -1.88 -5.63 12.18
C CYS A 429 -1.06 -4.36 11.92
N ILE A 430 0.13 -4.30 12.50
CA ILE A 430 1.03 -3.15 12.41
C ILE A 430 2.31 -3.61 11.73
N TYR A 431 2.70 -2.93 10.66
CA TYR A 431 3.91 -3.24 9.90
C TYR A 431 4.97 -2.16 10.10
N ALA A 432 6.24 -2.55 10.01
CA ALA A 432 7.36 -1.62 10.00
C ALA A 432 8.23 -1.90 8.77
N ASP A 433 8.40 -0.91 7.90
CA ASP A 433 9.22 -1.01 6.70
C ASP A 433 10.59 -0.37 6.94
N LEU A 434 11.64 -1.21 6.89
CA LEU A 434 13.02 -0.79 7.11
C LEU A 434 13.76 -0.65 5.77
N PRO A 435 14.41 0.50 5.50
CA PRO A 435 15.16 0.74 4.27
C PRO A 435 16.56 0.09 4.37
N LEU A 436 16.73 -1.10 3.79
CA LEU A 436 17.91 -1.94 4.02
C LEU A 436 19.21 -1.39 3.41
N LEU A 437 19.13 -0.39 2.54
CA LEU A 437 20.32 0.26 1.97
C LEU A 437 20.96 1.27 2.93
N GLN A 438 20.27 1.65 4.01
CA GLN A 438 20.81 2.58 4.99
C GLN A 438 21.58 1.83 6.07
N GLU A 439 22.80 2.29 6.36
CA GLU A 439 23.57 1.81 7.50
C GLU A 439 22.77 2.03 8.79
N GLY A 440 22.76 1.03 9.67
CA GLY A 440 21.98 1.02 10.90
C GLY A 440 20.59 0.38 10.79
N ALA A 441 20.13 0.03 9.59
CA ALA A 441 18.88 -0.71 9.42
C ALA A 441 18.88 -2.05 10.17
N GLY A 442 20.05 -2.72 10.25
CA GLY A 442 20.19 -3.96 10.99
C GLY A 442 20.01 -3.79 12.50
N ALA A 443 20.63 -2.75 13.07
CA ALA A 443 20.50 -2.40 14.49
C ALA A 443 19.07 -1.96 14.85
N LEU A 444 18.44 -1.14 14.00
CA LEU A 444 17.04 -0.76 14.16
C LEU A 444 16.13 -1.98 14.17
N GLY A 445 16.27 -2.90 13.20
CA GLY A 445 15.44 -4.10 13.15
C GLY A 445 15.65 -5.04 14.34
N ALA A 446 16.86 -5.12 14.90
CA ALA A 446 17.09 -5.82 16.17
C ALA A 446 16.36 -5.14 17.34
N GLY A 447 16.33 -3.80 17.38
CA GLY A 447 15.52 -3.02 18.33
C GLY A 447 14.02 -3.27 18.17
N LEU A 448 13.51 -3.31 16.94
CA LEU A 448 12.10 -3.58 16.66
C LEU A 448 11.68 -4.99 17.06
N ARG A 449 12.57 -5.99 16.90
CA ARG A 449 12.33 -7.34 17.43
C ARG A 449 12.11 -7.35 18.93
N LYS A 450 12.87 -6.55 19.69
CA LYS A 450 12.68 -6.40 21.15
C LYS A 450 11.33 -5.73 21.50
N LEU A 451 10.69 -5.05 20.55
CA LEU A 451 9.34 -4.49 20.69
C LEU A 451 8.23 -5.46 20.30
N GLY A 452 8.57 -6.69 19.89
CA GLY A 452 7.61 -7.71 19.46
C GLY A 452 7.36 -7.78 17.95
N PHE A 453 8.09 -7.02 17.14
CA PHE A 453 8.02 -7.17 15.68
C PHE A 453 8.78 -8.43 15.24
N PHE A 454 8.25 -9.15 14.25
CA PHE A 454 8.89 -10.33 13.66
C PHE A 454 8.89 -10.26 12.13
N PHE A 455 9.55 -11.20 11.47
CA PHE A 455 9.71 -11.19 10.02
C PHE A 455 8.35 -11.23 9.29
N GLY A 456 8.13 -10.33 8.35
CA GLY A 456 6.99 -10.35 7.43
C GLY A 456 7.41 -10.69 6.02
N ALA A 457 8.14 -9.79 5.37
CA ALA A 457 8.60 -9.98 4.00
C ALA A 457 9.91 -9.23 3.73
N LEU A 458 10.70 -9.77 2.81
CA LEU A 458 11.86 -9.10 2.23
C LEU A 458 11.55 -8.72 0.79
N ILE A 459 11.36 -7.43 0.51
CA ILE A 459 10.85 -6.95 -0.78
C ILE A 459 11.93 -6.13 -1.49
N PRO A 460 12.62 -6.69 -2.48
CA PRO A 460 13.68 -6.00 -3.20
C PRO A 460 13.16 -4.80 -3.99
N GLU A 461 13.85 -3.66 -3.90
CA GLU A 461 13.56 -2.42 -4.64
C GLU A 461 12.15 -1.83 -4.43
N PHE A 462 11.47 -2.20 -3.33
CA PHE A 462 10.10 -1.76 -3.04
C PHE A 462 10.01 -0.26 -2.73
N GLY A 463 11.03 0.30 -2.07
CA GLY A 463 11.14 1.71 -1.73
C GLY A 463 12.24 2.41 -2.52
N PRO A 464 13.01 3.33 -1.90
CA PRO A 464 14.29 3.80 -2.43
C PRO A 464 15.34 2.70 -2.62
N GLY A 465 15.08 1.50 -2.12
CA GLY A 465 15.84 0.27 -2.31
C GLY A 465 15.07 -0.91 -1.71
N ASP A 466 15.79 -1.93 -1.26
CA ASP A 466 15.19 -3.11 -0.62
C ASP A 466 14.57 -2.76 0.74
N VAL A 467 13.40 -3.34 1.01
CA VAL A 467 12.66 -3.15 2.26
C VAL A 467 12.55 -4.47 3.00
N LEU A 468 12.91 -4.47 4.28
CA LEU A 468 12.48 -5.51 5.21
C LEU A 468 11.20 -5.02 5.88
N ARG A 469 10.09 -5.68 5.58
CA ARG A 469 8.83 -5.49 6.29
C ARG A 469 8.79 -6.42 7.48
N LEU A 470 8.81 -5.85 8.67
CA LEU A 470 8.48 -6.52 9.92
C LEU A 470 7.00 -6.35 10.24
N GLN A 471 6.44 -7.26 11.01
CA GLN A 471 5.03 -7.26 11.39
C GLN A 471 4.87 -7.45 12.90
N TYR A 472 3.83 -6.84 13.45
CA TYR A 472 3.38 -6.93 14.83
C TYR A 472 1.88 -7.22 14.82
N LEU A 473 1.48 -8.26 15.56
CA LEU A 473 0.09 -8.67 15.69
C LEU A 473 -0.44 -8.26 17.06
N ASN A 474 -1.40 -7.34 17.09
CA ASN A 474 -1.97 -6.81 18.32
C ASN A 474 -3.21 -7.62 18.72
N ASN A 475 -3.01 -8.70 19.49
CA ASN A 475 -4.06 -9.63 19.90
C ASN A 475 -4.83 -10.25 18.70
N VAL A 476 -4.11 -10.53 17.61
CA VAL A 476 -4.66 -11.24 16.45
C VAL A 476 -4.31 -12.71 16.55
N ASP A 477 -5.34 -13.55 16.60
CA ASP A 477 -5.18 -14.99 16.59
C ASP A 477 -4.95 -15.49 15.16
N ILE A 478 -3.85 -16.21 14.97
CA ILE A 478 -3.51 -16.88 13.72
C ILE A 478 -3.58 -18.38 13.93
N VAL A 479 -4.25 -19.07 13.01
CA VAL A 479 -4.33 -20.54 12.99
C VAL A 479 -3.43 -21.04 11.87
N PRO A 480 -2.22 -21.57 12.17
CA PRO A 480 -1.27 -21.99 11.14
C PRO A 480 -1.82 -23.03 10.16
N ALA A 481 -2.76 -23.87 10.62
CA ALA A 481 -3.41 -24.88 9.79
C ALA A 481 -4.26 -24.29 8.63
N ASP A 482 -4.69 -23.03 8.76
CA ASP A 482 -5.47 -22.31 7.75
C ASP A 482 -4.58 -21.67 6.66
N ILE A 483 -3.25 -21.81 6.78
CA ILE A 483 -2.26 -21.21 5.88
C ILE A 483 -1.63 -22.29 4.99
N HIS A 484 -2.12 -22.36 3.75
CA HIS A 484 -1.61 -23.28 2.74
C HIS A 484 -0.51 -22.64 1.89
N THR A 485 0.58 -23.38 1.68
CA THR A 485 1.71 -22.99 0.83
C THR A 485 1.80 -23.85 -0.42
N ALA A 486 2.22 -23.27 -1.54
CA ALA A 486 2.36 -24.00 -2.81
C ALA A 486 3.65 -24.81 -2.97
N SER A 487 4.69 -24.51 -2.19
CA SER A 487 6.01 -25.12 -2.31
C SER A 487 6.60 -25.53 -0.96
N GLU A 488 7.65 -26.36 -1.00
CA GLU A 488 8.44 -26.70 0.19
C GLU A 488 9.21 -25.49 0.72
N ALA A 489 9.70 -24.61 -0.17
CA ALA A 489 10.39 -23.39 0.21
C ALA A 489 9.45 -22.44 0.97
N GLY A 490 8.24 -22.23 0.44
CA GLY A 490 7.18 -21.46 1.11
C GLY A 490 6.81 -22.04 2.47
N ARG A 491 6.70 -23.37 2.59
CA ARG A 491 6.43 -24.04 3.88
C ARG A 491 7.54 -23.79 4.91
N LYS A 492 8.81 -23.89 4.50
CA LYS A 492 9.97 -23.60 5.36
C LYS A 492 9.99 -22.14 5.80
N LEU A 493 9.76 -21.22 4.87
CA LEU A 493 9.69 -19.79 5.14
C LEU A 493 8.57 -19.46 6.13
N LEU A 494 7.37 -20.00 5.93
CA LEU A 494 6.24 -19.82 6.85
C LEU A 494 6.57 -20.35 8.25
N ALA A 495 7.16 -21.55 8.36
CA ALA A 495 7.57 -22.10 9.64
C ALA A 495 8.59 -21.19 10.35
N THR A 496 9.59 -20.68 9.62
CA THR A 496 10.55 -19.71 10.17
C THR A 496 9.88 -18.44 10.69
N ILE A 497 8.86 -17.93 9.99
CA ILE A 497 8.11 -16.74 10.42
C ILE A 497 7.29 -17.02 11.69
N LEU A 498 6.65 -18.18 11.79
CA LEU A 498 5.88 -18.58 12.97
C LEU A 498 6.79 -18.82 14.20
N ASP A 499 7.95 -19.43 13.99
CA ASP A 499 8.95 -19.61 15.05
C ASP A 499 9.46 -18.23 15.53
N ASP A 500 9.66 -17.30 14.61
CA ASP A 500 10.08 -15.93 14.92
C ASP A 500 9.01 -15.16 15.70
N GLN A 501 7.74 -15.29 15.30
CA GLN A 501 6.61 -14.74 16.04
C GLN A 501 6.57 -15.25 17.48
N ALA A 502 6.72 -16.55 17.67
CA ALA A 502 6.73 -17.16 19.00
C ALA A 502 7.88 -16.61 19.85
N ALA A 503 9.07 -16.47 19.27
CA ALA A 503 10.27 -16.00 19.95
C ALA A 503 10.23 -14.52 20.40
N VAL A 504 9.40 -13.68 19.76
CA VAL A 504 9.25 -12.26 20.15
C VAL A 504 8.01 -11.99 21.02
N THR A 505 7.16 -13.00 21.21
CA THR A 505 5.94 -12.92 22.04
C THR A 505 6.17 -13.45 23.47
N THR A 506 7.19 -14.30 23.65
CA THR A 506 7.71 -14.76 24.95
C THR A 506 8.60 -13.72 25.61
#